data_AF-A0A382F7H8-F1
#
_entry.id   AF-A0A382F7H8-F1
#
_cell.length_a   1.000
_cell.length_b   1.000
_cell.length_c   1.000
_cell.angle_alpha   90.00
_cell.angle_beta   90.00
_cell.angle_gamma   90.00
#
_symmetry.space_group_name_H-M   'P 1'
#
loop_
_entity.id
_entity.type
_entity.pdbx_description
1 polymer ?
#
loop_
_entity_poly.entity_id
_entity_poly.type
_entity_poly.pdbx_seq_one_letter_code
_entity_poly.pdbx_strand_id
1 'polypeptide(L)'
;EDQKQHLELCRDIAQKFNNDFNAPDFLKAPEPLIQKNFARIMSLKDGLKKMSKSDPSDLSRINLNDNKDLIINKIKKAKTDTLPMPSPNEDLKKRPEVQNLLGIYSSISNESIDKIKSEFEGKNFSIFKDKLSELLADKIDPIGKKIKDLLKDEKYLDQILENGAQKADNLASKKINKIKDLIGF
;
A
#
# COMPACT_ATOMS: atom_id res chain seq x y z
N GLU A 1 10.83 -6.26 2.95
CA GLU A 1 12.18 -6.85 3.03
C GLU A 1 13.14 -5.84 3.65
N ASP A 2 13.17 -4.61 3.13
CA ASP A 2 14.08 -3.53 3.55
C ASP A 2 14.06 -3.14 5.05
N GLN A 3 13.00 -3.47 5.80
CA GLN A 3 12.88 -3.13 7.22
C GLN A 3 13.15 -4.31 8.17
N LYS A 4 13.48 -5.49 7.64
CA LYS A 4 13.69 -6.69 8.46
C LYS A 4 14.86 -6.53 9.43
N GLN A 5 15.98 -5.98 8.95
CA GLN A 5 17.16 -5.77 9.79
C GLN A 5 16.91 -4.77 10.93
N HIS A 6 16.14 -3.71 10.68
CA HIS A 6 15.76 -2.76 11.73
C HIS A 6 14.87 -3.39 12.80
N LEU A 7 13.96 -4.29 12.40
CA LEU A 7 13.12 -5.02 13.35
C LEU A 7 13.96 -5.95 14.23
N GLU A 8 14.90 -6.70 13.66
CA GLU A 8 15.79 -7.57 14.45
C GLU A 8 16.65 -6.74 15.42
N LEU A 9 17.23 -5.63 14.97
CA LEU A 9 17.99 -4.74 15.85
C LEU A 9 17.14 -4.22 17.02
N CYS A 10 15.87 -3.88 16.78
CA CYS A 10 14.95 -3.45 17.83
C CYS A 10 14.70 -4.56 18.87
N ARG A 11 14.59 -5.82 18.43
CA ARG A 11 14.44 -6.98 19.30
C ARG A 11 15.70 -7.22 20.14
N ASP A 12 16.87 -7.16 19.51
CA ASP A 12 18.16 -7.33 20.19
C ASP A 12 18.37 -6.26 21.27
N ILE A 13 18.04 -5.00 20.97
CA ILE A 13 18.10 -3.90 21.95
C ILE A 13 17.15 -4.16 23.13
N ALA A 14 15.91 -4.58 22.86
CA ALA A 14 14.93 -4.87 23.91
C ALA A 14 15.41 -6.00 24.83
N GLN A 15 15.91 -7.09 24.26
CA GLN A 15 16.44 -8.23 25.02
C GLN A 15 17.68 -7.84 25.82
N LYS A 16 18.63 -7.13 25.20
CA LYS A 16 19.85 -6.69 25.87
C LYS A 16 19.54 -5.79 27.06
N PHE A 17 18.65 -4.80 26.89
CA PHE A 17 18.25 -3.92 27.98
C PHE A 17 17.63 -4.71 29.15
N ASN A 18 16.71 -5.63 28.85
CA ASN A 18 16.06 -6.44 29.89
C ASN A 18 17.08 -7.28 30.67
N ASN A 19 18.12 -7.80 30.01
CA ASN A 19 19.18 -8.59 30.65
C ASN A 19 20.14 -7.70 31.47
N ASP A 20 20.65 -6.61 30.89
CA ASP A 20 21.63 -5.73 31.55
C ASP A 20 21.09 -5.15 32.87
N PHE A 21 19.78 -4.84 32.92
CA PHE A 21 19.11 -4.24 34.07
C PHE A 21 18.28 -5.23 34.90
N ASN A 22 18.42 -6.54 34.67
CA ASN A 22 17.67 -7.60 35.38
C ASN A 22 16.14 -7.35 35.42
N ALA A 23 15.59 -6.83 34.31
CA ALA A 23 14.20 -6.43 34.16
C ALA A 23 13.50 -7.29 33.08
N PRO A 24 13.24 -8.58 33.35
CA PRO A 24 12.63 -9.48 32.38
C PRO A 24 11.26 -8.96 31.92
N ASP A 25 10.98 -9.13 30.62
CA ASP A 25 9.74 -8.68 29.95
C ASP A 25 9.41 -7.19 30.08
N PHE A 26 10.37 -6.36 30.51
CA PHE A 26 10.15 -4.93 30.62
C PHE A 26 9.95 -4.31 29.23
N LEU A 27 10.94 -4.38 28.33
CA LEU A 27 10.75 -4.06 26.92
C LEU A 27 10.26 -5.31 26.19
N LYS A 28 9.04 -5.25 25.64
CA LYS A 28 8.50 -6.33 24.80
C LYS A 28 9.15 -6.28 23.43
N ALA A 29 9.83 -7.36 23.05
CA ALA A 29 10.41 -7.48 21.71
C ALA A 29 9.29 -7.46 20.65
N PRO A 30 9.37 -6.61 19.62
CA PRO A 30 8.34 -6.53 18.60
C PRO A 30 8.40 -7.75 17.67
N GLU A 31 7.23 -8.26 17.28
CA GLU A 31 7.11 -9.36 16.32
C GLU A 31 6.71 -8.83 14.93
N PRO A 32 7.14 -9.48 13.83
CA PRO A 32 6.74 -9.08 12.49
C PRO A 32 5.24 -9.26 12.30
N LEU A 33 4.55 -8.19 11.91
CA LEU A 33 3.14 -8.26 11.55
C LEU A 33 2.99 -8.84 10.14
N ILE A 34 2.78 -10.15 10.04
CA ILE A 34 2.52 -10.84 8.76
C ILE A 34 1.03 -10.70 8.44
N GLN A 35 0.69 -9.74 7.57
CA GLN A 35 -0.67 -9.62 7.05
C GLN A 35 -0.91 -10.65 5.94
N LYS A 36 -2.08 -11.31 5.95
CA LYS A 36 -2.46 -12.30 4.92
C LYS A 36 -2.51 -11.63 3.54
N ASN A 37 -1.80 -12.24 2.58
CA ASN A 37 -1.67 -11.90 1.15
C ASN A 37 -2.57 -10.78 0.63
N PHE A 38 -2.07 -9.53 0.60
CA PHE A 38 -2.58 -8.53 -0.33
C PHE A 38 -2.12 -8.87 -1.74
N ALA A 39 -2.96 -8.55 -2.73
CA ALA A 39 -2.56 -8.60 -4.14
C ALA A 39 -1.32 -7.71 -4.32
N ARG A 40 -0.20 -8.32 -4.74
CA ARG A 40 1.02 -7.59 -5.03
C ARG A 40 0.81 -6.79 -6.31
N ILE A 41 0.60 -5.49 -6.17
CA ILE A 41 0.40 -4.59 -7.31
C ILE A 41 1.75 -4.19 -7.91
N MET A 42 1.87 -4.39 -9.23
CA MET A 42 3.06 -4.11 -10.02
C MET A 42 2.96 -2.75 -10.72
N SER A 43 4.10 -2.28 -11.23
CA SER A 43 4.18 -1.06 -12.01
C SER A 43 3.32 -1.16 -13.27
N LEU A 44 2.61 -0.08 -13.59
CA LEU A 44 1.83 0.02 -14.82
C LEU A 44 2.71 0.06 -16.09
N LYS A 45 4.01 0.31 -15.94
CA LYS A 45 4.96 0.33 -17.08
C LYS A 45 5.80 -0.93 -17.19
N ASP A 46 5.93 -1.69 -16.11
CA ASP A 46 6.77 -2.88 -16.03
C ASP A 46 6.13 -3.88 -15.06
N GLY A 47 5.45 -4.89 -15.60
CA GLY A 47 4.70 -5.88 -14.81
C GLY A 47 5.58 -6.78 -13.93
N LEU A 48 6.91 -6.75 -14.09
CA LEU A 48 7.85 -7.49 -13.25
C LEU A 48 8.33 -6.70 -12.04
N LYS A 49 8.19 -5.37 -12.07
CA LYS A 49 8.60 -4.48 -10.98
C LYS A 49 7.42 -4.14 -10.09
N LYS A 50 7.63 -4.20 -8.77
CA LYS A 50 6.63 -3.75 -7.80
C LYS A 50 6.35 -2.25 -8.01
N MET A 51 5.09 -1.85 -7.89
CA MET A 51 4.74 -0.43 -7.90
C MET A 51 5.48 0.29 -6.77
N SER A 52 6.14 1.41 -7.08
CA SER A 52 6.93 2.19 -6.12
C SER A 52 6.59 3.67 -6.16
N LYS A 53 6.44 4.28 -4.98
CA LYS A 53 6.30 5.73 -4.81
C LYS A 53 7.55 6.48 -5.29
N SER A 54 8.73 5.86 -5.23
CA SER A 54 10.00 6.48 -5.62
C SER A 54 10.37 6.29 -7.09
N ASP A 55 9.55 5.58 -7.89
CA ASP A 55 9.81 5.43 -9.31
C ASP A 55 9.81 6.81 -10.01
N PRO A 56 10.81 7.13 -10.86
CA PRO A 56 10.89 8.44 -11.51
C PRO A 56 9.73 8.68 -12.47
N SER A 57 9.12 7.62 -13.02
CA SER A 57 7.97 7.73 -13.91
C SER A 57 6.68 7.73 -13.11
N ASP A 58 5.99 8.87 -13.05
CA ASP A 58 4.69 8.93 -12.38
C ASP A 58 3.61 8.04 -13.05
N LEU A 59 3.78 7.74 -14.34
CA LEU A 59 2.93 6.80 -15.08
C LEU A 59 3.08 5.34 -14.64
N SER A 60 4.06 5.01 -13.79
CA SER A 60 4.25 3.66 -13.24
C SER A 60 3.25 3.31 -12.14
N ARG A 61 2.55 4.30 -11.57
CA ARG A 61 1.75 4.15 -10.34
C ARG A 61 0.46 4.95 -10.37
N ILE A 62 -0.51 4.52 -9.59
CA ILE A 62 -1.67 5.33 -9.20
C ILE A 62 -1.45 5.84 -7.77
N ASN A 63 -1.56 7.15 -7.56
CA ASN A 63 -1.50 7.74 -6.22
C ASN A 63 -2.91 7.91 -5.66
N LEU A 64 -3.06 7.83 -4.33
CA LEU A 64 -4.36 8.03 -3.66
C LEU A 64 -4.91 9.46 -3.78
N ASN A 65 -4.09 10.41 -4.21
CA ASN A 65 -4.46 11.79 -4.46
C ASN A 65 -4.57 12.13 -5.96
N ASP A 66 -4.42 11.13 -6.85
CA ASP A 66 -4.70 11.32 -8.28
C ASP A 66 -6.19 11.63 -8.46
N ASN A 67 -6.50 12.54 -9.37
CA ASN A 67 -7.89 12.80 -9.78
C ASN A 67 -8.32 11.83 -10.89
N LYS A 68 -9.62 11.85 -11.21
CA LYS A 68 -10.20 11.04 -12.29
C LYS A 68 -9.39 11.08 -13.59
N ASP A 69 -9.04 12.27 -14.08
CA ASP A 69 -8.34 12.41 -15.36
C ASP A 69 -6.93 11.81 -15.36
N LEU A 70 -6.19 11.97 -14.25
CA LEU A 70 -4.87 11.37 -14.08
C LEU A 70 -4.96 9.85 -14.05
N ILE A 71 -5.93 9.30 -13.32
CA ILE A 71 -6.16 7.85 -13.23
C ILE A 71 -6.45 7.29 -14.62
N ILE A 72 -7.38 7.90 -15.36
CA ILE A 72 -7.74 7.50 -16.73
C ILE A 72 -6.52 7.52 -17.65
N ASN A 73 -5.77 8.62 -17.66
CA ASN A 73 -4.58 8.74 -18.50
C ASN A 73 -3.50 7.69 -18.16
N LYS A 74 -3.28 7.43 -16.87
CA LYS A 74 -2.28 6.44 -16.41
C LYS A 74 -2.66 5.02 -16.80
N ILE A 75 -3.92 4.63 -16.62
CA ILE A 75 -4.41 3.29 -17.02
C ILE A 75 -4.43 3.13 -18.54
N LYS A 76 -4.81 4.17 -19.28
CA LYS A 76 -4.75 4.17 -20.75
C LYS A 76 -3.32 3.91 -21.26
N LYS A 77 -2.33 4.53 -20.61
CA LYS A 77 -0.89 4.39 -20.92
C LYS A 77 -0.22 3.17 -20.27
N ALA A 78 -0.94 2.39 -19.46
CA ALA A 78 -0.37 1.18 -18.87
C ALA A 78 0.10 0.23 -19.97
N LYS A 79 1.27 -0.39 -19.78
CA LYS A 79 1.84 -1.33 -20.73
C LYS A 79 0.94 -2.57 -20.81
N THR A 80 0.71 -3.04 -22.02
CA THR A 80 0.06 -4.33 -22.33
C THR A 80 0.81 -4.95 -23.50
N ASP A 81 0.65 -6.25 -23.71
CA ASP A 81 1.10 -6.88 -24.94
C ASP A 81 0.15 -6.57 -26.13
N THR A 82 0.49 -7.11 -27.30
CA THR A 82 -0.25 -6.92 -28.55
C THR A 82 -1.31 -8.00 -28.79
N LEU A 83 -1.46 -8.96 -27.88
CA LEU A 83 -2.43 -10.05 -28.00
C LEU A 83 -3.83 -9.54 -27.58
N PRO A 84 -4.91 -10.20 -28.00
CA PRO A 84 -6.25 -9.90 -27.47
C PRO A 84 -6.34 -10.18 -25.97
N MET A 85 -7.44 -9.73 -25.35
CA MET A 85 -7.77 -10.06 -23.96
C MET A 85 -7.79 -11.58 -23.74
N PRO A 86 -7.19 -12.08 -22.64
CA PRO A 86 -7.01 -13.51 -22.40
C PRO A 86 -8.33 -14.25 -22.16
N SER A 87 -8.38 -15.52 -22.59
CA SER A 87 -9.50 -16.41 -22.29
C SER A 87 -9.46 -16.91 -20.84
N PRO A 88 -10.58 -17.39 -20.27
CA PRO A 88 -10.64 -17.87 -18.87
C PRO A 88 -9.52 -18.84 -18.50
N ASN A 89 -9.25 -19.82 -19.37
CA ASN A 89 -8.27 -20.88 -19.13
C ASN A 89 -6.82 -20.51 -19.48
N GLU A 90 -6.55 -19.29 -19.96
CA GLU A 90 -5.22 -18.87 -20.37
C GLU A 90 -4.30 -18.60 -19.17
N ASP A 91 -3.07 -19.15 -19.22
CA ASP A 91 -2.03 -18.90 -18.21
C ASP A 91 -1.39 -17.52 -18.42
N LEU A 92 -1.50 -16.66 -17.40
CA LEU A 92 -1.00 -15.28 -17.44
C LEU A 92 0.46 -15.14 -17.02
N LYS A 93 1.17 -16.22 -16.64
CA LYS A 93 2.58 -16.16 -16.22
C LYS A 93 3.50 -15.48 -17.23
N LYS A 94 3.19 -15.59 -18.52
CA LYS A 94 3.94 -14.96 -19.61
C LYS A 94 3.46 -13.54 -19.97
N ARG A 95 2.38 -13.06 -19.33
CA ARG A 95 1.73 -11.77 -19.58
C ARG A 95 1.63 -10.96 -18.26
N PRO A 96 2.75 -10.64 -17.60
CA PRO A 96 2.75 -10.08 -16.25
C PRO A 96 2.04 -8.72 -16.16
N GLU A 97 2.12 -7.89 -17.21
CA GLU A 97 1.37 -6.63 -17.27
C GLU A 97 -0.15 -6.85 -17.29
N VAL A 98 -0.62 -7.83 -18.07
CA VAL A 98 -2.05 -8.17 -18.16
C VAL A 98 -2.53 -8.77 -16.84
N GLN A 99 -1.73 -9.65 -16.25
CA GLN A 99 -2.01 -10.21 -14.92
C GLN A 99 -2.14 -9.12 -13.86
N ASN A 100 -1.27 -8.11 -13.89
CA ASN A 100 -1.33 -6.98 -12.98
C ASN A 100 -2.64 -6.20 -13.13
N LEU A 101 -3.03 -5.82 -14.35
CA LEU A 101 -4.26 -5.05 -14.58
C LEU A 101 -5.52 -5.84 -14.20
N LEU A 102 -5.57 -7.14 -14.51
CA LEU A 102 -6.67 -8.03 -14.09
C LEU A 102 -6.72 -8.18 -12.56
N GLY A 103 -5.56 -8.30 -11.91
CA GLY A 103 -5.45 -8.36 -10.46
C GLY A 103 -5.93 -7.07 -9.78
N ILE A 104 -5.60 -5.90 -10.35
CA ILE A 104 -6.11 -4.61 -9.87
C ILE A 104 -7.63 -4.57 -10.02
N TYR A 105 -8.16 -4.92 -11.20
CA TYR A 105 -9.61 -4.94 -11.43
C TYR A 105 -10.32 -5.85 -10.42
N SER A 106 -9.88 -7.09 -10.31
CA SER A 106 -10.40 -8.10 -9.38
C SER A 106 -10.40 -7.62 -7.93
N SER A 107 -9.32 -6.97 -7.50
CA SER A 107 -9.19 -6.46 -6.13
C SER A 107 -10.18 -5.34 -5.80
N ILE A 108 -10.66 -4.61 -6.81
CA ILE A 108 -11.55 -3.45 -6.63
C ILE A 108 -13.01 -3.84 -6.85
N SER A 109 -13.28 -4.69 -7.85
CA SER A 109 -14.63 -5.16 -8.16
C SER A 109 -15.06 -6.33 -7.26
N ASN A 110 -14.13 -6.97 -6.55
CA ASN A 110 -14.33 -8.24 -5.85
C ASN A 110 -14.80 -9.38 -6.77
N GLU A 111 -14.47 -9.31 -8.05
CA GLU A 111 -14.77 -10.36 -9.02
C GLU A 111 -13.55 -11.26 -9.23
N SER A 112 -13.78 -12.53 -9.57
CA SER A 112 -12.68 -13.44 -9.90
C SER A 112 -12.03 -13.07 -11.23
N ILE A 113 -10.72 -13.32 -11.35
CA ILE A 113 -9.99 -13.11 -12.62
C ILE A 113 -10.64 -13.87 -13.77
N ASP A 114 -11.15 -15.08 -13.54
CA ASP A 114 -11.78 -15.89 -14.58
C ASP A 114 -13.09 -15.26 -15.08
N LYS A 115 -13.89 -14.67 -14.19
CA LYS A 115 -15.10 -13.93 -14.58
C LYS A 115 -14.75 -12.72 -15.43
N ILE A 116 -13.72 -11.98 -15.04
CA ILE A 116 -13.24 -10.79 -15.77
C ILE A 116 -12.72 -11.22 -17.16
N LYS A 117 -11.95 -12.31 -17.24
CA LYS A 117 -11.51 -12.88 -18.52
C LYS A 117 -12.70 -13.24 -19.41
N SER A 118 -13.72 -13.93 -18.89
CA SER A 118 -14.95 -14.25 -19.64
C SER A 118 -15.68 -13.01 -20.16
N GLU A 119 -15.73 -11.94 -19.38
CA GLU A 119 -16.41 -10.69 -19.78
C GLU A 119 -15.68 -9.97 -20.91
N PHE A 120 -14.34 -9.99 -20.90
CA PHE A 120 -13.51 -9.23 -21.82
C PHE A 120 -12.84 -10.07 -22.92
N GLU A 121 -13.08 -11.37 -22.96
CA GLU A 121 -12.50 -12.30 -23.92
C GLU A 121 -12.66 -11.79 -25.37
N GLY A 122 -11.55 -11.81 -26.13
CA GLY A 122 -11.51 -11.39 -27.53
C GLY A 122 -11.70 -9.88 -27.76
N LYS A 123 -12.00 -9.07 -26.73
CA LYS A 123 -12.12 -7.62 -26.86
C LYS A 123 -10.73 -6.95 -26.90
N ASN A 124 -10.72 -5.72 -27.40
CA ASN A 124 -9.53 -4.86 -27.38
C ASN A 124 -9.22 -4.37 -25.95
N PHE A 125 -7.93 -4.25 -25.64
CA PHE A 125 -7.46 -3.73 -24.35
C PHE A 125 -7.98 -2.33 -24.02
N SER A 126 -8.29 -1.49 -25.01
CA SER A 126 -8.85 -0.15 -24.78
C SER A 126 -10.17 -0.24 -24.00
N ILE A 127 -11.07 -1.15 -24.38
CA ILE A 127 -12.37 -1.33 -23.71
C ILE A 127 -12.16 -1.76 -22.25
N PHE A 128 -11.25 -2.71 -22.01
CA PHE A 128 -10.92 -3.16 -20.66
C PHE A 128 -10.28 -2.04 -19.83
N LYS A 129 -9.32 -1.30 -20.40
CA LYS A 129 -8.64 -0.18 -19.73
C LYS A 129 -9.59 0.96 -19.40
N ASP A 130 -10.52 1.27 -20.30
CA ASP A 130 -11.55 2.27 -20.05
C ASP A 130 -12.38 1.85 -18.84
N LYS A 131 -12.84 0.58 -18.79
CA LYS A 131 -13.65 0.12 -17.66
C LYS A 131 -12.88 0.05 -16.33
N LEU A 132 -11.64 -0.43 -16.37
CA LEU A 132 -10.75 -0.43 -15.22
C LEU A 132 -10.50 1.00 -14.70
N SER A 133 -10.32 1.96 -15.61
CA SER A 133 -10.04 3.34 -15.23
C SER A 133 -11.22 4.03 -14.57
N GLU A 134 -12.45 3.78 -15.05
CA GLU A 134 -13.68 4.24 -14.40
C GLU A 134 -13.79 3.68 -12.99
N LEU A 135 -13.65 2.36 -12.84
CA LEU A 135 -13.75 1.68 -11.55
C LEU A 135 -12.73 2.21 -10.53
N LEU A 136 -11.48 2.42 -10.97
CA LEU A 136 -10.44 3.01 -10.14
C LEU A 136 -10.75 4.46 -9.77
N ALA A 137 -11.18 5.27 -10.72
CA ALA A 137 -11.51 6.67 -10.49
C ALA A 137 -12.65 6.81 -9.47
N ASP A 138 -13.70 6.01 -9.59
CA ASP A 138 -14.84 6.04 -8.68
C ASP A 138 -14.46 5.70 -7.23
N LYS A 139 -13.40 4.91 -7.02
CA LYS A 139 -12.90 4.56 -5.69
C LYS A 139 -11.85 5.53 -5.15
N ILE A 140 -10.93 6.00 -5.99
CA ILE A 140 -9.76 6.76 -5.55
C ILE A 140 -10.04 8.28 -5.55
N ASP A 141 -10.77 8.80 -6.53
CA ASP A 141 -11.04 10.25 -6.64
C ASP A 141 -11.73 10.83 -5.37
N PRO A 142 -12.71 10.15 -4.73
CA PRO A 142 -13.29 10.62 -3.47
C PRO A 142 -12.27 10.68 -2.32
N ILE A 143 -11.32 9.74 -2.27
CA ILE A 143 -10.25 9.72 -1.26
C ILE A 143 -9.34 10.93 -1.48
N GLY A 144 -8.92 11.16 -2.73
CA GLY A 144 -8.08 12.30 -3.10
C GLY A 144 -8.75 13.64 -2.80
N LYS A 145 -10.06 13.76 -3.05
CA LYS A 145 -10.86 14.94 -2.66
C LYS A 145 -10.88 15.12 -1.15
N LYS A 146 -11.16 14.06 -0.38
CA LYS A 146 -11.17 14.14 1.08
C LYS A 146 -9.82 14.53 1.66
N ILE A 147 -8.71 14.01 1.10
CA ILE A 147 -7.36 14.43 1.48
C ILE A 147 -7.18 15.93 1.25
N LYS A 148 -7.55 16.44 0.07
CA LYS A 148 -7.44 17.87 -0.25
C LYS A 148 -8.30 18.75 0.66
N ASP A 149 -9.50 18.29 1.02
CA ASP A 149 -10.39 19.03 1.90
C ASP A 149 -9.84 19.07 3.33
N LEU A 150 -9.31 17.94 3.83
CA LEU A 150 -8.67 17.88 5.15
C LEU A 150 -7.42 18.76 5.22
N LEU A 151 -6.63 18.83 4.14
CA LEU A 151 -5.44 19.68 4.08
C LEU A 151 -5.75 21.19 4.10
N LYS A 152 -6.98 21.60 3.77
CA LYS A 152 -7.40 23.00 3.86
C LYS A 152 -7.83 23.40 5.28
N ASP A 153 -8.15 22.43 6.12
CA ASP A 153 -8.57 22.66 7.51
C ASP A 153 -7.38 22.45 8.46
N GLU A 154 -6.44 23.39 8.41
CA GLU A 154 -5.21 23.35 9.22
C GLU A 154 -5.53 23.25 10.72
N LYS A 155 -6.53 24.00 11.20
CA LYS A 155 -6.94 23.99 12.61
C LYS A 155 -7.43 22.61 13.04
N TYR A 156 -8.22 21.93 12.21
CA TYR A 156 -8.66 20.57 12.50
C TYR A 156 -7.49 19.58 12.51
N LEU A 157 -6.54 19.72 11.58
CA LEU A 157 -5.34 18.88 11.55
C LEU A 157 -4.47 19.08 12.79
N ASP A 158 -4.22 20.33 13.17
CA ASP A 158 -3.46 20.67 14.37
C ASP A 158 -4.12 20.09 15.62
N GLN A 159 -5.44 20.20 15.73
CA GLN A 159 -6.18 19.61 16.83
C GLN A 159 -6.04 18.07 16.88
N ILE A 160 -6.06 17.38 15.74
CA ILE A 160 -5.82 15.93 15.70
C ILE A 160 -4.40 15.60 16.13
N LEU A 161 -3.41 16.35 15.63
CA LEU A 161 -2.00 16.12 15.92
C LEU A 161 -1.69 16.37 17.40
N GLU A 162 -2.21 17.44 17.98
CA GLU A 162 -2.06 17.76 19.40
C GLU A 162 -2.66 16.67 20.28
N ASN A 163 -3.90 16.25 19.98
CA ASN A 163 -4.55 15.15 20.71
C ASN A 163 -3.79 13.83 20.57
N GLY A 164 -3.26 13.54 19.38
CA GLY A 164 -2.44 12.35 19.12
C GLY A 164 -1.12 12.38 19.88
N ALA A 165 -0.44 13.53 19.88
CA ALA A 165 0.80 13.76 20.60
C ALA A 165 0.60 13.60 22.11
N GLN A 166 -0.45 14.21 22.67
CA GLN A 166 -0.74 14.08 24.11
C GLN A 166 -1.03 12.62 24.50
N LYS A 167 -1.78 11.87 23.68
CA LYS A 167 -2.01 10.44 23.91
C LYS A 167 -0.72 9.63 23.85
N ALA A 168 0.12 9.88 22.86
CA ALA A 168 1.39 9.20 22.70
C ALA A 168 2.34 9.50 23.86
N ASP A 169 2.45 10.77 24.26
CA ASP A 169 3.31 11.21 25.37
C ASP A 169 2.87 10.58 26.70
N ASN A 170 1.56 10.60 27.00
CA ASN A 170 1.01 10.00 28.20
C ASN A 170 1.34 8.50 28.35
N LEU A 171 1.51 7.79 27.22
CA LEU A 171 1.92 6.38 27.21
C LEU A 171 3.45 6.25 27.28
N ALA A 172 4.18 7.00 26.46
CA ALA A 172 5.62 6.92 26.32
C ALA A 172 6.35 7.41 27.58
N SER A 173 5.94 8.56 28.14
CA SER A 173 6.53 9.18 29.33
C SER A 173 6.49 8.26 30.55
N LYS A 174 5.40 7.49 30.73
CA LYS A 174 5.32 6.46 31.78
C LYS A 174 6.37 5.37 31.62
N LYS A 175 6.70 5.00 30.38
CA LYS A 175 7.70 3.98 30.09
C LYS A 175 9.11 4.54 30.24
N ILE A 176 9.35 5.76 29.76
CA ILE A 176 10.62 6.47 29.88
C ILE A 176 10.99 6.72 31.34
N ASN A 177 10.04 7.15 32.19
CA ASN A 177 10.33 7.36 33.62
C ASN A 177 10.79 6.06 34.28
N LYS A 178 10.09 4.94 34.02
CA LYS A 178 10.53 3.63 34.52
C LYS A 178 11.90 3.20 33.99
N ILE A 179 12.26 3.58 32.76
CA ILE A 179 13.60 3.34 32.23
C ILE A 179 14.63 4.15 33.02
N LYS A 180 14.36 5.44 33.27
CA LYS A 180 15.24 6.32 34.06
C LYS A 180 15.48 5.76 35.46
N ASP A 181 14.42 5.33 36.14
CA ASP A 181 14.51 4.71 37.47
C ASP A 181 15.41 3.46 37.45
N LEU A 182 15.29 2.61 36.43
CA LEU A 182 16.10 1.38 36.29
C LEU A 182 17.58 1.67 36.03
N ILE A 183 17.89 2.73 35.28
CA ILE A 183 19.27 3.08 34.93
C ILE A 183 19.90 4.06 35.94
N GLY A 184 19.13 4.53 36.93
CA GLY A 184 19.60 5.33 38.07
C GLY A 184 19.60 6.84 37.89
N PHE A 185 18.69 7.40 37.08
CA PHE A 185 18.45 8.86 36.97
C PHE A 185 17.27 9.35 37.79
#